data_AF-A0A928SN92-F1
#
_entry.id   AF-A0A928SN92-F1
#
_cell.length_a   1.000
_cell.length_b   1.000
_cell.length_c   1.000
_cell.angle_alpha   90.00
_cell.angle_beta   90.00
_cell.angle_gamma   90.00
#
_symmetry.space_group_name_H-M   'P 1'
#
loop_
_entity.id
_entity.type
_entity.pdbx_description
1 polymer ?
#
loop_
_entity_poly.entity_id
_entity_poly.type
_entity_poly.pdbx_seq_one_letter_code
_entity_poly.pdbx_strand_id
1 'polypeptide(L)'
;MTSLRIASAVLALSALGSVACGGDDGGAAGSGGSGGSGGSGGTVTGGAGGGGGSAGSGGGASCAEAPGFPSSDTDHAIEEVTGTVLDLAGAPAAGVPAQVCGLDVCLYGSTTDQGVVCNPDKTSGLCIPGILPDAGTTFKRPAFKYGDGIGYVRFAQLLPTNVSKYALGDVVTAKLPDPAQGVALAGGSSATSNGVTLTLAAGTKIKFDELTFDTEELQKFRAVELPMAKAPPAVDSAAGFEILVGTTPIESDFCPHATLSVPNTPGWPAGTEVEFWIHGVTASEGWWAPYGGWAKVSGGKVSADGKSVVTNDGEGVPSLSVFGVKKK
;
A
#
# COMPACT_ATOMS: atom_id res chain seq x y z
N MET A 1 -17.78 38.80 -38.79
CA MET A 1 -19.22 38.90 -38.49
C MET A 1 -19.88 37.58 -38.83
N THR A 2 -19.92 36.65 -37.88
CA THR A 2 -20.82 35.48 -37.95
C THR A 2 -21.06 35.04 -36.52
N SER A 3 -22.16 35.52 -35.96
CA SER A 3 -22.60 35.26 -34.59
C SER A 3 -23.45 34.00 -34.61
N LEU A 4 -22.96 32.91 -34.02
CA LEU A 4 -23.72 31.68 -33.87
C LEU A 4 -24.39 31.68 -32.50
N ARG A 5 -25.70 31.89 -32.50
CA ARG A 5 -26.59 31.76 -31.33
C ARG A 5 -26.98 30.29 -31.21
N ILE A 6 -26.61 29.63 -30.13
CA ILE A 6 -27.20 28.34 -29.73
C ILE A 6 -28.24 28.63 -28.67
N ALA A 7 -29.49 28.30 -29.02
CA ALA A 7 -30.66 28.44 -28.19
C ALA A 7 -30.77 27.26 -27.21
N SER A 8 -31.39 27.61 -26.08
CA SER A 8 -31.84 26.84 -24.93
C SER A 8 -32.35 25.42 -25.19
N ALA A 9 -32.02 24.50 -24.27
CA ALA A 9 -32.91 23.43 -23.86
C ALA A 9 -32.86 23.32 -22.32
N VAL A 10 -33.83 23.95 -21.68
CA VAL A 10 -34.18 23.75 -20.27
C VAL A 10 -35.02 22.49 -20.20
N LEU A 11 -34.56 21.46 -19.49
CA LEU A 11 -35.43 20.38 -19.01
C LEU A 11 -35.47 20.44 -17.49
N ALA A 12 -36.64 20.77 -16.98
CA ALA A 12 -37.00 20.74 -15.59
C ALA A 12 -37.74 19.44 -15.25
N LEU A 13 -37.71 19.13 -13.95
CA LEU A 13 -38.73 18.40 -13.20
C LEU A 13 -38.64 16.87 -13.16
N SER A 14 -38.29 16.35 -11.98
CA SER A 14 -39.09 15.37 -11.25
C SER A 14 -38.66 15.34 -9.78
N ALA A 15 -39.59 15.71 -8.90
CA ALA A 15 -39.46 15.66 -7.46
C ALA A 15 -40.32 14.52 -6.90
N LEU A 16 -40.03 14.16 -5.64
CA LEU A 16 -40.84 13.46 -4.63
C LEU A 16 -40.76 11.93 -4.56
N GLY A 17 -40.42 11.47 -3.36
CA GLY A 17 -40.50 10.08 -2.92
C GLY A 17 -39.88 9.85 -1.54
N SER A 18 -40.27 10.63 -0.53
CA SER A 18 -39.96 10.35 0.88
C SER A 18 -40.90 9.27 1.43
N VAL A 19 -40.36 8.15 1.89
CA VAL A 19 -41.07 7.17 2.73
C VAL A 19 -40.35 7.12 4.07
N ALA A 20 -41.10 7.47 5.12
CA ALA A 20 -40.73 7.34 6.52
C ALA A 20 -41.64 6.31 7.17
N CYS A 21 -41.04 5.30 7.81
CA CYS A 21 -41.52 4.44 8.90
C CYS A 21 -40.22 3.81 9.48
N GLY A 22 -39.88 3.80 10.77
CA GLY A 22 -40.65 3.94 11.99
C GLY A 22 -40.40 2.72 12.88
N GLY A 23 -39.70 2.93 14.00
CA GLY A 23 -39.63 2.08 15.20
C GLY A 23 -38.58 0.95 15.17
N ASP A 24 -38.01 0.50 16.28
CA ASP A 24 -37.80 1.02 17.64
C ASP A 24 -36.94 -0.04 18.36
N ASP A 25 -36.32 0.35 19.48
CA ASP A 25 -35.84 -0.49 20.59
C ASP A 25 -34.56 -1.33 20.49
N GLY A 26 -33.67 -1.08 21.46
CA GLY A 26 -33.18 -2.18 22.31
C GLY A 26 -31.67 -2.33 22.50
N GLY A 27 -31.13 -1.57 23.48
CA GLY A 27 -30.21 -2.03 24.53
C GLY A 27 -29.00 -2.93 24.21
N ALA A 28 -27.81 -2.49 24.62
CA ALA A 28 -27.16 -2.97 25.86
C ALA A 28 -25.74 -2.39 25.96
N ALA A 29 -25.48 -1.76 27.10
CA ALA A 29 -24.14 -1.37 27.53
C ALA A 29 -23.29 -2.61 27.83
N GLY A 30 -22.06 -2.63 27.30
CA GLY A 30 -21.04 -3.62 27.61
C GLY A 30 -19.73 -2.93 27.93
N SER A 31 -19.51 -2.65 29.21
CA SER A 31 -18.24 -2.22 29.80
C SER A 31 -17.34 -3.43 30.12
N GLY A 32 -16.05 -3.33 29.84
CA GLY A 32 -14.99 -4.23 30.30
C GLY A 32 -13.86 -4.23 29.27
N GLY A 33 -12.65 -3.77 29.53
CA GLY A 33 -11.73 -4.05 30.64
C GLY A 33 -10.39 -4.36 29.97
N SER A 34 -9.44 -3.43 30.01
CA SER A 34 -8.23 -3.49 30.85
C SER A 34 -7.33 -4.71 30.62
N GLY A 35 -6.10 -4.42 30.17
CA GLY A 35 -4.87 -5.01 30.73
C GLY A 35 -4.40 -6.33 30.14
N GLY A 36 -3.29 -6.29 29.40
CA GLY A 36 -2.53 -7.48 29.00
C GLY A 36 -1.06 -7.14 28.78
N SER A 37 -0.30 -7.14 29.86
CA SER A 37 1.14 -6.87 29.95
C SER A 37 1.99 -7.95 29.26
N GLY A 38 3.21 -7.54 28.87
CA GLY A 38 4.20 -8.34 28.14
C GLY A 38 4.63 -9.66 28.80
N GLY A 39 5.13 -10.55 27.94
CA GLY A 39 5.72 -11.83 28.29
C GLY A 39 7.09 -11.97 27.60
N SER A 40 8.12 -11.95 28.44
CA SER A 40 9.54 -12.07 28.13
C SER A 40 9.93 -13.47 27.62
N GLY A 41 11.07 -13.52 26.93
CA GLY A 41 11.63 -14.69 26.26
C GLY A 41 11.85 -15.94 27.12
N GLY A 42 11.65 -17.09 26.47
CA GLY A 42 11.97 -18.41 26.97
C GLY A 42 13.14 -19.03 26.19
N THR A 43 14.23 -19.29 26.91
CA THR A 43 15.37 -20.11 26.49
C THR A 43 14.93 -21.57 26.32
N VAL A 44 15.20 -22.19 25.16
CA VAL A 44 14.90 -23.61 24.90
C VAL A 44 16.14 -24.46 25.18
N THR A 45 16.09 -25.25 26.26
CA THR A 45 17.06 -26.31 26.58
C THR A 45 16.68 -27.62 25.89
N GLY A 46 17.65 -28.24 25.22
CA GLY A 46 17.46 -29.46 24.45
C GLY A 46 17.19 -30.72 25.28
N GLY A 47 16.30 -31.56 24.77
CA GLY A 47 16.08 -32.93 25.21
C GLY A 47 16.11 -33.86 24.00
N ALA A 48 17.03 -34.83 24.01
CA ALA A 48 17.14 -35.88 23.01
C ALA A 48 16.20 -37.04 23.35
N GLY A 49 15.45 -37.54 22.37
CA GLY A 49 14.64 -38.75 22.55
C GLY A 49 14.00 -39.29 21.26
N GLY A 50 14.44 -40.47 20.85
CA GLY A 50 13.58 -41.60 20.45
C GLY A 50 12.78 -41.51 19.15
N GLY A 51 13.22 -42.26 18.12
CA GLY A 51 12.53 -42.40 16.85
C GLY A 51 11.25 -43.24 16.89
N GLY A 52 10.35 -42.91 15.95
CA GLY A 52 9.18 -43.68 15.56
C GLY A 52 8.70 -43.18 14.20
N GLY A 53 8.97 -43.94 13.14
CA GLY A 53 8.67 -43.56 11.76
C GLY A 53 7.18 -43.61 11.47
N SER A 54 6.56 -42.43 11.32
CA SER A 54 5.28 -42.26 10.63
C SER A 54 5.55 -41.79 9.20
N ALA A 55 4.90 -42.44 8.24
CA ALA A 55 4.94 -42.06 6.83
C ALA A 55 4.54 -40.58 6.68
N GLY A 56 5.50 -39.78 6.23
CA GLY A 56 5.42 -38.31 6.24
C GLY A 56 4.27 -37.81 5.38
N SER A 57 3.27 -37.23 6.04
CA SER A 57 2.43 -36.22 5.40
C SER A 57 3.37 -35.10 4.98
N GLY A 58 3.49 -34.88 3.66
CA GLY A 58 4.46 -33.95 3.09
C GLY A 58 4.37 -32.61 3.80
N GLY A 59 5.40 -32.28 4.59
CA GLY A 59 5.47 -31.04 5.33
C GLY A 59 5.38 -29.89 4.34
N GLY A 60 4.20 -29.27 4.26
CA GLY A 60 4.01 -28.08 3.44
C GLY A 60 5.04 -27.05 3.88
N ALA A 61 5.80 -26.51 2.94
CA ALA A 61 6.80 -25.50 3.23
C ALA A 61 6.16 -24.38 4.08
N SER A 62 6.67 -24.19 5.30
CA SER A 62 6.25 -23.07 6.14
C SER A 62 6.69 -21.79 5.48
N CYS A 63 5.81 -20.80 5.45
CA CYS A 63 6.12 -19.49 4.89
C CYS A 63 7.22 -18.85 5.71
N ALA A 64 8.22 -18.28 5.05
CA ALA A 64 9.24 -17.51 5.76
C ALA A 64 8.54 -16.35 6.47
N GLU A 65 8.85 -16.18 7.74
CA GLU A 65 8.44 -14.98 8.46
C GLU A 65 9.22 -13.80 7.89
N ALA A 66 8.53 -12.67 7.72
CA ALA A 66 9.19 -11.46 7.29
C ALA A 66 10.24 -11.04 8.33
N PRO A 67 11.35 -10.42 7.91
CA PRO A 67 12.49 -10.13 8.79
C PRO A 67 12.18 -9.12 9.91
N GLY A 68 11.03 -8.44 9.83
CA GLY A 68 10.74 -7.28 10.66
C GLY A 68 11.66 -6.10 10.31
N PHE A 69 11.57 -5.03 11.08
CA PHE A 69 12.45 -3.87 10.93
C PHE A 69 13.05 -3.46 12.28
N PRO A 70 14.31 -2.99 12.30
CA PRO A 70 14.98 -2.62 13.54
C PRO A 70 14.29 -1.40 14.17
N SER A 71 13.92 -1.53 15.43
CA SER A 71 13.30 -0.49 16.25
C SER A 71 14.40 0.33 16.96
N SER A 72 14.78 1.47 16.37
CA SER A 72 15.36 2.56 17.15
C SER A 72 14.38 3.72 17.09
N ASP A 73 13.30 3.58 17.86
CA ASP A 73 12.17 4.49 17.76
C ASP A 73 12.31 5.59 18.81
N THR A 74 12.53 6.81 18.32
CA THR A 74 12.39 8.02 19.13
C THR A 74 11.00 8.59 18.93
N ASP A 75 10.41 9.10 20.01
CA ASP A 75 9.14 9.78 19.97
C ASP A 75 9.32 11.17 19.32
N HIS A 76 8.44 11.50 18.38
CA HIS A 76 8.44 12.77 17.66
C HIS A 76 7.08 13.43 17.74
N ALA A 77 7.04 14.68 18.21
CA ALA A 77 5.83 15.48 18.19
C ALA A 77 5.63 16.07 16.78
N ILE A 78 4.46 15.82 16.21
CA ILE A 78 3.99 16.46 14.99
C ILE A 78 2.80 17.35 15.37
N GLU A 79 2.82 18.60 14.94
CA GLU A 79 1.76 19.57 15.14
C GLU A 79 0.89 19.71 13.89
N GLU A 80 1.49 19.58 12.71
CA GLU A 80 0.78 19.84 11.45
C GLU A 80 1.48 19.16 10.28
N VAL A 81 0.69 18.49 9.43
CA VAL A 81 1.14 18.03 8.11
C VAL A 81 0.18 18.52 7.04
N THR A 82 0.66 19.32 6.10
CA THR A 82 -0.15 19.88 5.00
C THR A 82 0.41 19.45 3.64
N GLY A 83 -0.45 19.45 2.61
CA GLY A 83 -0.04 19.15 1.25
C GLY A 83 -1.21 18.98 0.29
N THR A 84 -0.88 18.71 -0.97
CA THR A 84 -1.82 18.36 -2.03
C THR A 84 -1.43 17.02 -2.62
N VAL A 85 -2.40 16.13 -2.83
CA VAL A 85 -2.19 14.88 -3.56
C VAL A 85 -2.73 15.04 -4.98
N LEU A 86 -1.87 14.80 -5.96
CA LEU A 86 -2.16 14.87 -7.39
C LEU A 86 -2.07 13.48 -8.01
N ASP A 87 -2.77 13.27 -9.11
CA ASP A 87 -2.61 12.08 -9.95
C ASP A 87 -1.43 12.24 -10.92
N LEU A 88 -1.17 11.20 -11.73
CA LEU A 88 -0.13 11.24 -12.75
C LEU A 88 -0.39 12.29 -13.85
N ALA A 89 -1.60 12.81 -14.03
CA ALA A 89 -1.88 13.90 -14.96
C ALA A 89 -1.67 15.29 -14.32
N GLY A 90 -1.40 15.36 -13.01
CA GLY A 90 -1.32 16.59 -12.25
C GLY A 90 -2.68 17.12 -11.82
N ALA A 91 -3.76 16.33 -11.98
CA ALA A 91 -5.07 16.67 -11.49
C ALA A 91 -5.20 16.32 -9.99
N PRO A 92 -6.03 17.03 -9.22
CA PRO A 92 -6.37 16.66 -7.86
C PRO A 92 -6.82 15.20 -7.69
N ALA A 93 -6.15 14.46 -6.81
CA ALA A 93 -6.61 13.13 -6.42
C ALA A 93 -7.59 13.27 -5.26
N ALA A 94 -8.88 13.41 -5.56
CA ALA A 94 -9.94 13.67 -4.59
C ALA A 94 -10.38 12.43 -3.79
N GLY A 95 -10.77 12.63 -2.53
CA GLY A 95 -11.30 11.59 -1.65
C GLY A 95 -10.28 10.50 -1.28
N VAL A 96 -8.99 10.74 -1.53
CA VAL A 96 -7.92 9.79 -1.25
C VAL A 96 -7.64 9.78 0.24
N PRO A 97 -7.63 8.61 0.91
CA PRO A 97 -7.21 8.52 2.29
C PRO A 97 -5.79 9.04 2.48
N ALA A 98 -5.61 9.88 3.50
CA ALA A 98 -4.34 10.46 3.91
C ALA A 98 -4.18 10.27 5.42
N GLN A 99 -2.98 9.95 5.89
CA GLN A 99 -2.76 9.63 7.30
C GLN A 99 -1.40 10.13 7.76
N VAL A 100 -1.32 10.56 9.03
CA VAL A 100 -0.04 10.67 9.74
C VAL A 100 0.01 9.51 10.71
N CYS A 101 0.93 8.58 10.47
CA CYS A 101 1.04 7.34 11.23
C CYS A 101 2.47 7.16 11.75
N GLY A 102 2.60 6.98 13.04
CA GLY A 102 3.74 6.32 13.64
C GLY A 102 3.54 4.80 13.66
N LEU A 103 4.44 4.11 14.34
CA LEU A 103 4.31 2.69 14.65
C LEU A 103 3.26 2.41 15.74
N ASP A 104 2.95 3.43 16.54
CA ASP A 104 2.12 3.36 17.75
C ASP A 104 0.75 4.02 17.59
N VAL A 105 0.65 5.10 16.81
CA VAL A 105 -0.58 5.86 16.61
C VAL A 105 -0.76 6.31 15.17
N CYS A 106 -2.00 6.30 14.69
CA CYS A 106 -2.40 6.80 13.38
C CYS A 106 -3.50 7.84 13.51
N LEU A 107 -3.35 8.93 12.76
CA LEU A 107 -4.39 9.94 12.55
C LEU A 107 -4.83 9.90 11.10
N TYR A 108 -6.13 9.97 10.90
CA TYR A 108 -6.77 9.78 9.61
C TYR A 108 -7.31 11.10 9.07
N GLY A 109 -7.21 11.25 7.76
CA GLY A 109 -7.77 12.33 6.97
C GLY A 109 -8.07 11.86 5.56
N SER A 110 -8.40 12.80 4.70
CA SER A 110 -8.62 12.54 3.28
C SER A 110 -8.28 13.78 2.46
N THR A 111 -8.28 13.66 1.15
CA THR A 111 -8.11 14.80 0.26
C THR A 111 -9.45 15.37 -0.20
N THR A 112 -9.52 16.68 -0.33
CA THR A 112 -10.67 17.39 -0.94
C THR A 112 -10.77 17.15 -2.44
N ASP A 113 -11.81 17.69 -3.08
CA ASP A 113 -11.92 17.80 -4.54
C ASP A 113 -10.76 18.57 -5.20
N GLN A 114 -10.03 19.38 -4.43
CA GLN A 114 -8.83 20.09 -4.87
C GLN A 114 -7.53 19.33 -4.53
N GLY A 115 -7.63 18.10 -3.99
CA GLY A 115 -6.48 17.27 -3.64
C GLY A 115 -5.82 17.67 -2.34
N VAL A 116 -6.27 18.77 -1.71
CA VAL A 116 -5.72 19.27 -0.45
C VAL A 116 -6.00 18.27 0.65
N VAL A 117 -4.94 17.85 1.35
CA VAL A 117 -5.00 16.99 2.53
C VAL A 117 -5.77 17.72 3.63
N CYS A 118 -6.73 17.05 4.25
CA CYS A 118 -7.44 17.58 5.39
C CYS A 118 -7.86 16.55 6.41
N ASN A 119 -8.00 17.04 7.64
CA ASN A 119 -8.59 16.34 8.76
C ASN A 119 -10.06 16.78 8.90
N PRO A 120 -11.04 15.87 8.86
CA PRO A 120 -12.42 16.24 9.15
C PRO A 120 -12.55 16.71 10.60
N ASP A 121 -13.04 17.93 10.80
CA ASP A 121 -13.39 18.42 12.13
C ASP A 121 -14.44 17.51 12.75
N LYS A 122 -14.16 16.99 13.95
CA LYS A 122 -15.03 16.03 14.64
C LYS A 122 -16.40 16.62 14.98
N THR A 123 -16.53 17.95 15.04
CA THR A 123 -17.76 18.64 15.44
C THR A 123 -18.62 19.03 14.25
N SER A 124 -18.01 19.63 13.23
CA SER A 124 -18.71 20.21 12.08
C SER A 124 -18.64 19.34 10.82
N GLY A 125 -17.78 18.33 10.79
CA GLY A 125 -17.45 17.56 9.58
C GLY A 125 -16.74 18.40 8.51
N LEU A 126 -16.41 19.66 8.80
CA LEU A 126 -15.71 20.52 7.87
C LEU A 126 -14.26 20.05 7.73
N CYS A 127 -13.80 19.98 6.50
CA CYS A 127 -12.44 19.64 6.16
C CYS A 127 -11.51 20.80 6.55
N ILE A 128 -10.70 20.60 7.59
CA ILE A 128 -9.67 21.56 8.01
C ILE A 128 -8.37 21.20 7.29
N PRO A 129 -7.75 22.13 6.53
CA PRO A 129 -6.50 21.85 5.83
C PRO A 129 -5.42 21.28 6.76
N GLY A 130 -4.79 20.20 6.31
CA GLY A 130 -3.76 19.46 7.04
C GLY A 130 -4.30 18.40 8.01
N ILE A 131 -3.38 17.53 8.44
CA ILE A 131 -3.60 16.62 9.55
C ILE A 131 -3.02 17.27 10.80
N LEU A 132 -3.90 17.56 11.77
CA LEU A 132 -3.63 18.29 13.00
C LEU A 132 -3.78 17.33 14.20
N PRO A 133 -2.67 16.80 14.75
CA PRO A 133 -2.69 16.01 15.98
C PRO A 133 -3.14 16.83 17.19
N ASP A 134 -3.74 16.16 18.18
CA ASP A 134 -4.03 16.80 19.47
C ASP A 134 -2.70 17.19 20.16
N ALA A 135 -2.69 18.30 20.89
CA ALA A 135 -1.49 18.81 21.55
C ALA A 135 -0.84 17.75 22.46
N GLY A 136 0.46 17.50 22.29
CA GLY A 136 1.21 16.50 23.03
C GLY A 136 1.19 15.09 22.42
N THR A 137 0.51 14.87 21.29
CA THR A 137 0.62 13.62 20.54
C THR A 137 2.05 13.45 20.01
N THR A 138 2.65 12.32 20.35
CA THR A 138 3.94 11.89 19.81
C THR A 138 3.77 10.64 18.97
N PHE A 139 4.64 10.49 17.99
CA PHE A 139 4.64 9.37 17.06
C PHE A 139 6.00 8.69 17.08
N LYS A 140 6.02 7.37 17.08
CA LYS A 140 7.24 6.59 16.81
C LYS A 140 7.45 6.49 15.32
N ARG A 141 8.55 7.07 14.81
CA ARG A 141 8.91 7.02 13.38
C ARG A 141 7.74 7.49 12.49
N PRO A 142 7.28 8.75 12.63
CA PRO A 142 6.12 9.23 11.89
C PRO A 142 6.34 9.17 10.38
N ALA A 143 5.30 8.75 9.66
CA ALA A 143 5.23 8.81 8.21
C ALA A 143 3.89 9.41 7.77
N PHE A 144 3.92 10.16 6.68
CA PHE A 144 2.72 10.53 5.95
C PHE A 144 2.36 9.44 4.95
N LYS A 145 1.18 8.84 5.10
CA LYS A 145 0.61 7.89 4.16
C LYS A 145 -0.44 8.55 3.30
N TYR A 146 -0.47 8.19 2.03
CA TYR A 146 -1.56 8.58 1.13
C TYR A 146 -1.78 7.49 0.10
N GLY A 147 -3.02 7.39 -0.36
CA GLY A 147 -3.48 6.27 -1.17
C GLY A 147 -4.09 5.17 -0.30
N ASP A 148 -5.15 4.57 -0.80
CA ASP A 148 -5.88 3.49 -0.15
C ASP A 148 -5.32 2.11 -0.52
N GLY A 149 -4.52 1.99 -1.58
CA GLY A 149 -4.15 0.70 -2.14
C GLY A 149 -5.31 0.01 -2.85
N ILE A 150 -6.45 0.69 -3.06
CA ILE A 150 -7.64 0.19 -3.77
C ILE A 150 -7.84 0.99 -5.06
N GLY A 151 -8.09 2.30 -4.96
CA GLY A 151 -8.24 3.21 -6.09
C GLY A 151 -6.94 3.91 -6.47
N TYR A 152 -6.02 4.10 -5.52
CA TYR A 152 -4.73 4.76 -5.74
C TYR A 152 -3.59 3.99 -5.09
N VAL A 153 -2.40 4.09 -5.70
CA VAL A 153 -1.18 3.52 -5.14
C VAL A 153 -0.89 4.13 -3.77
N ARG A 154 -0.66 3.28 -2.77
CA ARG A 154 -0.36 3.69 -1.41
C ARG A 154 1.15 3.89 -1.23
N PHE A 155 1.53 5.06 -0.73
CA PHE A 155 2.90 5.35 -0.30
C PHE A 155 2.91 5.70 1.19
N ALA A 156 4.07 5.49 1.81
CA ALA A 156 4.40 6.00 3.14
C ALA A 156 5.71 6.77 3.04
N GLN A 157 5.68 8.07 3.37
CA GLN A 157 6.84 8.95 3.38
C GLN A 157 7.23 9.24 4.81
N LEU A 158 8.44 8.86 5.23
CA LEU A 158 8.95 9.23 6.55
C LEU A 158 8.99 10.75 6.70
N LEU A 159 8.46 11.24 7.82
CA LEU A 159 8.55 12.64 8.17
C LEU A 159 9.90 12.92 8.83
N PRO A 160 10.55 14.06 8.55
CA PRO A 160 11.79 14.42 9.21
C PRO A 160 11.59 14.52 10.73
N THR A 161 12.56 14.02 11.50
CA THR A 161 12.46 13.92 12.97
C THR A 161 12.69 15.24 13.70
N ASN A 162 13.12 16.28 12.99
CA ASN A 162 13.50 17.58 13.51
C ASN A 162 12.51 18.71 13.17
N VAL A 163 11.31 18.36 12.68
CA VAL A 163 10.26 19.33 12.31
C VAL A 163 8.93 18.92 12.92
N SER A 164 8.24 19.85 13.59
CA SER A 164 6.89 19.61 14.11
C SER A 164 5.80 20.01 13.11
N LYS A 165 6.10 20.94 12.20
CA LYS A 165 5.21 21.33 11.09
C LYS A 165 5.86 20.97 9.77
N TYR A 166 5.15 20.20 8.95
CA TYR A 166 5.67 19.72 7.69
C TYR A 166 4.74 20.04 6.53
N ALA A 167 5.24 20.78 5.56
CA ALA A 167 4.56 20.99 4.29
C ALA A 167 5.13 20.01 3.27
N LEU A 168 4.31 19.05 2.86
CA LEU A 168 4.65 18.06 1.83
C LEU A 168 4.84 18.71 0.45
N GLY A 169 4.19 19.86 0.24
CA GLY A 169 3.99 20.41 -1.11
C GLY A 169 2.99 19.56 -1.89
N ASP A 170 3.23 19.44 -3.19
CA ASP A 170 2.46 18.54 -4.06
C ASP A 170 3.14 17.17 -4.09
N VAL A 171 2.38 16.12 -3.75
CA VAL A 171 2.80 14.72 -3.88
C VAL A 171 1.96 14.03 -4.94
N VAL A 172 2.56 13.08 -5.66
CA VAL A 172 1.91 12.39 -6.77
C VAL A 172 1.59 10.95 -6.38
N THR A 173 0.40 10.48 -6.72
CA THR A 173 0.03 9.06 -6.70
C THR A 173 -0.51 8.63 -8.06
N ALA A 174 -0.47 7.33 -8.34
CA ALA A 174 -1.06 6.77 -9.54
C ALA A 174 -2.42 6.14 -9.23
N LYS A 175 -3.40 6.43 -10.09
CA LYS A 175 -4.69 5.74 -10.07
C LYS A 175 -4.49 4.29 -10.51
N LEU A 176 -4.97 3.36 -9.70
CA LEU A 176 -5.00 1.94 -10.05
C LEU A 176 -6.16 1.67 -11.00
N PRO A 177 -6.08 0.62 -11.85
CA PRO A 177 -7.23 0.14 -12.60
C PRO A 177 -8.45 -0.06 -11.70
N ASP A 178 -9.65 0.10 -12.25
CA ASP A 178 -10.87 -0.17 -11.48
C ASP A 178 -10.89 -1.65 -11.04
N PRO A 179 -11.46 -1.98 -9.86
CA PRO A 179 -11.50 -3.36 -9.36
C PRO A 179 -11.99 -4.37 -10.41
N ALA A 180 -13.05 -4.01 -11.16
CA ALA A 180 -13.63 -4.75 -12.28
C ALA A 180 -12.64 -5.18 -13.38
N GLN A 181 -11.52 -4.46 -13.51
CA GLN A 181 -10.47 -4.72 -14.50
C GLN A 181 -9.33 -5.58 -13.95
N GLY A 182 -9.40 -5.98 -12.68
CA GLY A 182 -8.40 -6.83 -12.05
C GLY A 182 -8.44 -8.27 -12.56
N VAL A 183 -7.34 -8.99 -12.30
CA VAL A 183 -7.22 -10.40 -12.62
C VAL A 183 -7.17 -11.21 -11.33
N ALA A 184 -7.98 -12.26 -11.23
CA ALA A 184 -8.04 -13.10 -10.04
C ALA A 184 -6.67 -13.72 -9.74
N LEU A 185 -6.32 -13.75 -8.45
CA LEU A 185 -5.10 -14.35 -7.95
C LEU A 185 -5.39 -15.80 -7.53
N ALA A 186 -4.68 -16.76 -8.12
CA ALA A 186 -4.81 -18.17 -7.76
C ALA A 186 -3.46 -18.88 -7.87
N GLY A 187 -3.14 -19.76 -6.92
CA GLY A 187 -1.94 -20.61 -7.00
C GLY A 187 -1.94 -21.46 -8.28
N GLY A 188 -0.81 -21.47 -8.99
CA GLY A 188 -0.63 -22.17 -10.27
C GLY A 188 -1.04 -21.36 -11.50
N SER A 189 -1.33 -20.07 -11.35
CA SER A 189 -1.74 -19.18 -12.43
C SER A 189 -0.88 -17.92 -12.51
N SER A 190 -1.01 -17.20 -13.61
CA SER A 190 -0.44 -15.86 -13.79
C SER A 190 -1.56 -14.83 -13.87
N ALA A 191 -1.34 -13.67 -13.27
CA ALA A 191 -2.22 -12.51 -13.32
C ALA A 191 -1.47 -11.33 -13.96
N THR A 192 -2.01 -10.77 -15.04
CA THR A 192 -1.38 -9.66 -15.77
C THR A 192 -2.27 -8.42 -15.74
N SER A 193 -1.71 -7.28 -15.33
CA SER A 193 -2.38 -5.97 -15.33
C SER A 193 -1.41 -4.90 -15.82
N ASN A 194 -1.80 -4.14 -16.85
CA ASN A 194 -0.97 -3.07 -17.45
C ASN A 194 0.47 -3.51 -17.79
N GLY A 195 0.64 -4.73 -18.32
CA GLY A 195 1.95 -5.29 -18.70
C GLY A 195 2.77 -5.83 -17.54
N VAL A 196 2.37 -5.62 -16.28
CA VAL A 196 2.96 -6.24 -15.10
C VAL A 196 2.31 -7.60 -14.90
N THR A 197 3.13 -8.64 -14.73
CA THR A 197 2.65 -10.01 -14.54
C THR A 197 3.17 -10.57 -13.23
N LEU A 198 2.26 -11.12 -12.45
CA LEU A 198 2.55 -11.90 -11.26
C LEU A 198 2.29 -13.38 -11.57
N THR A 199 3.26 -14.26 -11.34
CA THR A 199 3.11 -15.70 -11.55
C THR A 199 3.23 -16.43 -10.21
N LEU A 200 2.20 -17.19 -9.88
CA LEU A 200 2.09 -17.95 -8.64
C LEU A 200 2.33 -19.42 -8.91
N ALA A 201 3.23 -20.04 -8.15
CA ALA A 201 3.46 -21.48 -8.24
C ALA A 201 2.20 -22.28 -7.87
N ALA A 202 2.09 -23.51 -8.38
CA ALA A 202 1.00 -24.40 -8.00
C ALA A 202 0.98 -24.60 -6.48
N GLY A 203 -0.20 -24.44 -5.87
CA GLY A 203 -0.37 -24.56 -4.42
C GLY A 203 0.10 -23.35 -3.61
N THR A 204 0.49 -22.23 -4.25
CA THR A 204 0.77 -20.98 -3.53
C THR A 204 -0.42 -20.59 -2.66
N LYS A 205 -0.17 -20.39 -1.37
CA LYS A 205 -1.10 -19.78 -0.43
C LYS A 205 -1.04 -18.27 -0.59
N ILE A 206 -2.22 -17.65 -0.60
CA ILE A 206 -2.38 -16.20 -0.72
C ILE A 206 -3.10 -15.74 0.53
N LYS A 207 -2.54 -14.76 1.22
CA LYS A 207 -3.17 -14.15 2.40
C LYS A 207 -3.45 -12.69 2.08
N PHE A 208 -4.72 -12.33 1.99
CA PHE A 208 -5.16 -10.95 1.82
C PHE A 208 -5.31 -10.26 3.19
N ASP A 209 -5.14 -8.94 3.23
CA ASP A 209 -5.71 -8.14 4.30
C ASP A 209 -7.22 -8.04 4.12
N GLU A 210 -7.95 -8.95 4.74
CA GLU A 210 -9.42 -9.05 4.64
C GLU A 210 -10.15 -7.85 5.25
N LEU A 211 -9.48 -6.99 6.03
CA LEU A 211 -10.11 -5.76 6.54
C LEU A 211 -10.18 -4.68 5.46
N THR A 212 -9.18 -4.61 4.59
CA THR A 212 -9.13 -3.63 3.48
C THR A 212 -9.68 -4.21 2.17
N PHE A 213 -9.43 -5.49 1.91
CA PHE A 213 -9.79 -6.22 0.69
C PHE A 213 -10.80 -7.31 1.03
N ASP A 214 -11.96 -6.90 1.52
CA ASP A 214 -13.03 -7.75 2.08
C ASP A 214 -13.90 -8.45 1.03
N THR A 215 -13.74 -8.11 -0.26
CA THR A 215 -14.49 -8.71 -1.37
C THR A 215 -13.56 -9.30 -2.42
N GLU A 216 -14.02 -10.34 -3.11
CA GLU A 216 -13.25 -11.00 -4.19
C GLU A 216 -12.83 -10.01 -5.29
N GLU A 217 -13.64 -8.99 -5.55
CA GLU A 217 -13.35 -7.97 -6.55
C GLU A 217 -12.15 -7.09 -6.15
N LEU A 218 -12.07 -6.72 -4.87
CA LEU A 218 -10.96 -5.94 -4.33
C LEU A 218 -9.67 -6.76 -4.22
N GLN A 219 -9.78 -8.09 -4.10
CA GLN A 219 -8.66 -9.03 -4.04
C GLN A 219 -8.02 -9.34 -5.40
N LYS A 220 -8.53 -8.79 -6.50
CA LYS A 220 -7.95 -9.00 -7.83
C LYS A 220 -6.68 -8.19 -8.04
N PHE A 221 -5.69 -8.82 -8.67
CA PHE A 221 -4.43 -8.19 -9.02
C PHE A 221 -4.63 -7.06 -10.02
N ARG A 222 -4.13 -5.89 -9.65
CA ARG A 222 -4.05 -4.72 -10.53
C ARG A 222 -2.71 -4.04 -10.31
N ALA A 223 -2.19 -3.43 -11.37
CA ALA A 223 -0.90 -2.76 -11.32
C ALA A 223 -0.90 -1.49 -12.19
N VAL A 224 -0.03 -0.55 -11.83
CA VAL A 224 0.22 0.65 -12.61
C VAL A 224 1.70 1.04 -12.48
N GLU A 225 2.32 1.39 -13.61
CA GLU A 225 3.65 1.95 -13.61
C GLU A 225 3.60 3.45 -13.30
N LEU A 226 4.49 3.91 -12.44
CA LEU A 226 4.68 5.31 -12.11
C LEU A 226 5.92 5.82 -12.85
N PRO A 227 5.81 6.83 -13.72
CA PRO A 227 6.97 7.43 -14.36
C PRO A 227 7.93 7.99 -13.31
N MET A 228 9.23 7.63 -13.39
CA MET A 228 10.23 8.08 -12.42
C MET A 228 10.33 9.61 -12.33
N ALA A 229 10.07 10.33 -13.42
CA ALA A 229 10.02 11.80 -13.43
C ALA A 229 8.88 12.40 -12.56
N LYS A 230 7.93 11.56 -12.13
CA LYS A 230 6.80 11.89 -11.25
C LYS A 230 6.83 11.07 -9.95
N ALA A 231 7.95 10.41 -9.65
CA ALA A 231 8.08 9.64 -8.43
C ALA A 231 7.89 10.56 -7.22
N PRO A 232 7.08 10.16 -6.23
CA PRO A 232 6.86 11.00 -5.07
C PRO A 232 8.09 11.05 -4.16
N PRO A 233 8.16 12.00 -3.19
CA PRO A 233 9.28 12.10 -2.26
C PRO A 233 9.49 10.87 -1.36
N ALA A 234 8.51 9.96 -1.26
CA ALA A 234 8.66 8.65 -0.62
C ALA A 234 9.66 7.73 -1.36
N VAL A 235 9.98 8.06 -2.61
CA VAL A 235 10.98 7.38 -3.44
C VAL A 235 12.26 8.21 -3.39
N ASP A 236 13.24 7.76 -2.60
CA ASP A 236 14.53 8.45 -2.54
C ASP A 236 15.21 8.40 -3.92
N SER A 237 15.48 9.58 -4.49
CA SER A 237 16.21 9.70 -5.75
C SER A 237 17.59 9.03 -5.72
N ALA A 238 18.23 8.94 -4.55
CA ALA A 238 19.50 8.26 -4.36
C ALA A 238 19.37 6.72 -4.38
N ALA A 239 18.16 6.17 -4.28
CA ALA A 239 17.93 4.73 -4.35
C ALA A 239 18.29 4.15 -5.74
N GLY A 240 18.26 4.99 -6.78
CA GLY A 240 18.66 4.63 -8.15
C GLY A 240 17.63 3.82 -8.92
N PHE A 241 16.35 3.86 -8.53
CA PHE A 241 15.29 3.18 -9.26
C PHE A 241 15.07 3.82 -10.63
N GLU A 242 14.88 2.98 -11.66
CA GLU A 242 14.51 3.43 -13.01
C GLU A 242 13.10 2.95 -13.41
N ILE A 243 12.53 1.98 -12.67
CA ILE A 243 11.15 1.51 -12.83
C ILE A 243 10.48 1.56 -11.46
N LEU A 244 9.26 2.10 -11.40
CA LEU A 244 8.43 2.11 -10.20
C LEU A 244 7.03 1.57 -10.55
N VAL A 245 6.55 0.58 -9.81
CA VAL A 245 5.25 -0.06 -10.06
C VAL A 245 4.47 -0.14 -8.76
N GLY A 246 3.25 0.40 -8.74
CA GLY A 246 2.30 0.18 -7.66
C GLY A 246 1.43 -1.03 -7.96
N THR A 247 1.22 -1.90 -6.97
CA THR A 247 0.37 -3.08 -7.09
C THR A 247 -0.68 -3.15 -5.98
N THR A 248 -1.77 -3.87 -6.26
CA THR A 248 -2.89 -4.13 -5.34
C THR A 248 -3.44 -5.54 -5.61
N PRO A 249 -4.04 -6.24 -4.63
CA PRO A 249 -4.28 -5.86 -3.22
C PRO A 249 -2.99 -5.67 -2.44
N ILE A 250 -2.77 -4.48 -1.88
CA ILE A 250 -1.54 -4.21 -1.12
C ILE A 250 -1.50 -5.08 0.13
N GLU A 251 -0.30 -5.39 0.60
CA GLU A 251 -0.09 -6.22 1.79
C GLU A 251 -0.58 -7.68 1.64
N SER A 252 -0.72 -8.16 0.39
CA SER A 252 -1.09 -9.55 0.12
C SER A 252 0.12 -10.45 0.02
N ASP A 253 0.25 -11.40 0.93
CA ASP A 253 1.41 -12.28 1.07
C ASP A 253 1.29 -13.56 0.23
N PHE A 254 2.43 -14.01 -0.31
CA PHE A 254 2.55 -15.20 -1.13
C PHE A 254 3.50 -16.23 -0.54
N CYS A 255 3.07 -17.48 -0.54
CA CYS A 255 3.86 -18.58 -0.03
C CYS A 255 3.69 -19.84 -0.89
N PRO A 256 4.70 -20.22 -1.71
CA PRO A 256 5.99 -19.53 -1.91
C PRO A 256 5.86 -18.14 -2.57
N HIS A 257 6.97 -17.38 -2.57
CA HIS A 257 7.03 -16.05 -3.20
C HIS A 257 6.61 -16.11 -4.69
N ALA A 258 6.01 -15.04 -5.17
CA ALA A 258 5.54 -14.94 -6.55
C ALA A 258 6.66 -14.45 -7.49
N THR A 259 6.73 -14.97 -8.71
CA THR A 259 7.59 -14.39 -9.74
C THR A 259 6.95 -13.09 -10.24
N LEU A 260 7.72 -12.01 -10.27
CA LEU A 260 7.26 -10.72 -10.80
C LEU A 260 7.96 -10.42 -12.13
N SER A 261 7.18 -10.04 -13.13
CA SER A 261 7.65 -9.50 -14.41
C SER A 261 7.07 -8.11 -14.63
N VAL A 262 7.92 -7.15 -14.94
CA VAL A 262 7.53 -5.76 -15.28
C VAL A 262 8.03 -5.40 -16.68
N PRO A 263 7.37 -4.46 -17.39
CA PRO A 263 7.90 -3.94 -18.65
C PRO A 263 9.30 -3.33 -18.46
N ASN A 264 10.22 -3.57 -19.41
CA ASN A 264 11.54 -2.95 -19.43
C ASN A 264 11.46 -1.55 -20.08
N THR A 265 10.73 -0.63 -19.45
CA THR A 265 10.54 0.74 -19.97
C THR A 265 11.83 1.55 -20.14
N PRO A 266 12.91 1.33 -19.37
CA PRO A 266 14.20 1.97 -19.63
C PRO A 266 14.94 1.46 -20.87
N GLY A 267 14.49 0.35 -21.47
CA GLY A 267 15.14 -0.23 -22.66
C GLY A 267 16.51 -0.82 -22.37
N TRP A 268 16.72 -1.39 -21.18
CA TRP A 268 17.98 -2.04 -20.83
C TRP A 268 18.27 -3.25 -21.75
N PRO A 269 19.54 -3.56 -22.06
CA PRO A 269 19.89 -4.74 -22.86
C PRO A 269 19.41 -6.05 -22.23
N ALA A 270 19.08 -7.03 -23.08
CA ALA A 270 18.74 -8.38 -22.64
C ALA A 270 19.83 -8.96 -21.73
N GLY A 271 19.43 -9.65 -20.66
CA GLY A 271 20.34 -10.23 -19.67
C GLY A 271 20.93 -9.24 -18.65
N THR A 272 20.61 -7.94 -18.71
CA THR A 272 21.03 -6.98 -17.67
C THR A 272 20.54 -7.44 -16.29
N GLU A 273 21.46 -7.57 -15.32
CA GLU A 273 21.13 -7.89 -13.94
C GLU A 273 20.46 -6.71 -13.23
N VAL A 274 19.43 -7.00 -12.44
CA VAL A 274 18.64 -5.99 -11.72
C VAL A 274 18.38 -6.41 -10.29
N GLU A 275 17.86 -5.48 -9.50
CA GLU A 275 17.34 -5.73 -8.17
C GLU A 275 15.90 -5.23 -8.05
N PHE A 276 15.06 -6.04 -7.41
CA PHE A 276 13.69 -5.71 -7.03
C PHE A 276 13.64 -5.33 -5.55
N TRP A 277 13.09 -4.16 -5.28
CA TRP A 277 12.91 -3.59 -3.95
C TRP A 277 11.44 -3.38 -3.67
N ILE A 278 11.00 -3.63 -2.44
CA ILE A 278 9.62 -3.43 -1.99
C ILE A 278 9.55 -2.23 -1.02
N HIS A 279 8.50 -1.42 -1.13
CA HIS A 279 8.22 -0.30 -0.22
C HIS A 279 7.43 -0.78 1.01
N GLY A 280 7.82 -0.32 2.20
CA GLY A 280 7.12 -0.60 3.45
C GLY A 280 6.03 0.45 3.72
N VAL A 281 4.77 0.07 3.55
CA VAL A 281 3.61 0.96 3.79
C VAL A 281 2.86 0.67 5.09
N THR A 282 3.12 -0.48 5.72
CA THR A 282 2.49 -0.89 6.96
C THR A 282 3.37 -0.64 8.17
N ALA A 283 2.73 -0.33 9.30
CA ALA A 283 3.38 -0.14 10.59
C ALA A 283 3.49 -1.46 11.38
N SER A 284 2.84 -2.55 10.92
CA SER A 284 2.89 -3.82 11.61
C SER A 284 4.30 -4.43 11.60
N GLU A 285 4.76 -4.87 12.76
CA GLU A 285 5.95 -5.71 12.87
C GLU A 285 5.76 -6.99 12.04
N GLY A 286 6.83 -7.47 11.41
CA GLY A 286 6.74 -8.60 10.47
C GLY A 286 6.38 -8.20 9.04
N TRP A 287 6.88 -7.06 8.56
CA TRP A 287 6.83 -6.70 7.14
C TRP A 287 8.15 -6.92 6.41
N TRP A 288 8.07 -7.05 5.08
CA TRP A 288 9.21 -7.33 4.19
C TRP A 288 10.14 -6.14 3.94
N ALA A 289 9.69 -4.93 4.28
CA ALA A 289 10.48 -3.70 4.21
C ALA A 289 10.27 -2.83 5.45
N PRO A 290 11.26 -2.01 5.83
CA PRO A 290 11.11 -1.03 6.89
C PRO A 290 9.95 -0.06 6.62
N TYR A 291 9.25 0.34 7.67
CA TYR A 291 8.18 1.31 7.57
C TYR A 291 8.68 2.63 6.93
N GLY A 292 8.01 3.05 5.86
CA GLY A 292 8.36 4.21 5.03
C GLY A 292 9.69 4.09 4.26
N GLY A 293 10.27 2.88 4.21
CA GLY A 293 11.54 2.61 3.55
C GLY A 293 11.47 1.46 2.55
N TRP A 294 12.63 1.10 2.02
CA TRP A 294 12.78 0.12 0.95
C TRP A 294 13.65 -1.06 1.39
N ALA A 295 13.29 -2.27 0.97
CA ALA A 295 14.13 -3.45 1.14
C ALA A 295 14.22 -4.26 -0.15
N LYS A 296 15.41 -4.80 -0.43
CA LYS A 296 15.60 -5.74 -1.54
C LYS A 296 14.89 -7.05 -1.23
N VAL A 297 14.05 -7.50 -2.15
CA VAL A 297 13.32 -8.78 -2.02
C VAL A 297 13.78 -9.82 -3.02
N SER A 298 14.34 -9.41 -4.15
CA SER A 298 14.83 -10.33 -5.19
C SER A 298 15.86 -9.66 -6.10
N GLY A 299 16.73 -10.46 -6.71
CA GLY A 299 17.43 -10.13 -7.94
C GLY A 299 16.61 -10.51 -9.17
N GLY A 300 17.04 -10.05 -10.34
CA GLY A 300 16.40 -10.43 -11.58
C GLY A 300 17.25 -10.12 -12.79
N LYS A 301 16.64 -10.29 -13.96
CA LYS A 301 17.27 -10.00 -15.24
C LYS A 301 16.28 -9.51 -16.27
N VAL A 302 16.76 -8.70 -17.21
CA VAL A 302 16.03 -8.40 -18.42
C VAL A 302 15.87 -9.68 -19.25
N SER A 303 14.67 -9.96 -19.72
CA SER A 303 14.34 -11.12 -20.55
C SER A 303 15.18 -11.18 -21.83
N ALA A 304 15.29 -12.38 -22.41
CA ALA A 304 16.10 -12.61 -23.60
C ALA A 304 15.67 -11.77 -24.82
N ASP A 305 14.40 -11.39 -24.90
CA ASP A 305 13.85 -10.51 -25.95
C ASP A 305 13.99 -9.01 -25.62
N GLY A 306 14.55 -8.66 -24.45
CA GLY A 306 14.75 -7.28 -24.01
C GLY A 306 13.49 -6.55 -23.55
N LYS A 307 12.31 -7.21 -23.49
CA LYS A 307 11.03 -6.51 -23.29
C LYS A 307 10.57 -6.41 -21.85
N SER A 308 11.03 -7.29 -20.98
CA SER A 308 10.58 -7.37 -19.59
C SER A 308 11.76 -7.53 -18.65
N VAL A 309 11.54 -7.18 -17.38
CA VAL A 309 12.46 -7.47 -16.29
C VAL A 309 11.77 -8.47 -15.38
N VAL A 310 12.42 -9.60 -15.09
CA VAL A 310 11.82 -10.72 -14.36
C VAL A 310 12.70 -11.07 -13.16
N THR A 311 12.08 -11.37 -12.01
CA THR A 311 12.79 -11.94 -10.85
C THR A 311 13.49 -13.26 -11.22
N ASN A 312 14.58 -13.59 -10.55
CA ASN A 312 15.30 -14.85 -10.79
C ASN A 312 14.48 -16.09 -10.41
N ASP A 313 14.81 -17.24 -11.03
CA ASP A 313 14.19 -18.52 -10.70
C ASP A 313 14.48 -18.92 -9.24
N GLY A 314 13.45 -19.34 -8.51
CA GLY A 314 13.56 -19.68 -7.08
C GLY A 314 13.58 -18.48 -6.14
N GLU A 315 13.63 -17.26 -6.68
CA GLU A 315 13.36 -16.03 -5.94
C GLU A 315 11.96 -15.49 -6.29
N GLY A 316 11.61 -14.31 -5.77
CA GLY A 316 10.34 -13.67 -6.08
C GLY A 316 9.99 -12.57 -5.09
N VAL A 317 8.81 -11.99 -5.29
CA VAL A 317 8.23 -11.02 -4.37
C VAL A 317 7.37 -11.74 -3.33
N PRO A 318 7.59 -11.49 -2.04
CA PRO A 318 6.86 -12.17 -0.99
C PRO A 318 5.47 -11.58 -0.72
N SER A 319 5.25 -10.33 -1.15
CA SER A 319 4.02 -9.60 -0.89
C SER A 319 3.80 -8.51 -1.94
N LEU A 320 2.56 -8.08 -2.15
CA LEU A 320 2.23 -6.95 -3.02
C LEU A 320 2.42 -5.60 -2.31
N SER A 321 3.11 -4.68 -2.97
CA SER A 321 3.30 -3.29 -2.54
C SER A 321 3.68 -2.41 -3.73
N VAL A 322 4.31 -1.28 -3.46
CA VAL A 322 5.08 -0.54 -4.47
C VAL A 322 6.45 -1.22 -4.63
N PHE A 323 6.84 -1.45 -5.87
CA PHE A 323 8.13 -2.00 -6.23
C PHE A 323 8.99 -0.97 -6.95
N GLY A 324 10.27 -0.91 -6.57
CA GLY A 324 11.32 -0.19 -7.27
C GLY A 324 12.28 -1.19 -7.93
N VAL A 325 12.65 -0.95 -9.19
CA VAL A 325 13.62 -1.77 -9.90
C VAL A 325 14.79 -0.91 -10.35
N LYS A 326 16.01 -1.41 -10.14
CA LYS A 326 17.25 -0.77 -10.58
C LYS A 326 18.22 -1.78 -11.15
N LYS A 327 19.16 -1.32 -11.98
CA LYS A 327 20.33 -2.11 -12.36
C LYS A 327 21.19 -2.41 -11.14
N LYS A 328 21.88 -3.54 -11.20
CA LYS A 328 22.92 -3.90 -10.25
C LYS A 328 24.27 -3.29 -10.63
#